data_AF-A0A969FHD1-F1
#
_entry.id   AF-A0A969FHD1-F1
#
_cell.length_a   1.000
_cell.length_b   1.000
_cell.length_c   1.000
_cell.angle_alpha   90.00
_cell.angle_beta   90.00
_cell.angle_gamma   90.00
#
_symmetry.space_group_name_H-M   'P 1'
#
loop_
_entity.id
_entity.type
_entity.pdbx_description
1 polymer ?
#
loop_
_entity_poly.entity_id
_entity_poly.type
_entity_poly.pdbx_seq_one_letter_code
_entity_poly.pdbx_strand_id
1 'polypeptide(L)'
;MTNPTFPPALPLPIPQSIIDRALRLARVQPPATSVRVYRNAIAVLTMSNYCRMMGFDLDLEASDALDPAVGLTLDTANLVLTGIGAIECRTVTTDEIQCEIPPKACCDRAAYVVIGLDPNSRQANLLGFAATVRDYVLPLGQLQSIDDFGAYLLRLETSKQARPVALWQWFKGGFQQGWQNLEEWFDQAGG
;
A
#
# COMPACT_ATOMS: atom_id res chain seq x y z
N MET A 1 2.21 -18.11 30.68
CA MET A 1 2.98 -17.29 29.72
C MET A 1 2.08 -17.11 28.51
N THR A 2 1.57 -15.91 28.28
CA THR A 2 0.77 -15.60 27.10
C THR A 2 1.68 -15.58 25.89
N ASN A 3 1.35 -16.33 24.83
CA ASN A 3 2.04 -16.20 23.55
C ASN A 3 1.94 -14.75 23.10
N PRO A 4 3.03 -14.15 22.59
CA PRO A 4 2.96 -12.82 22.02
C PRO A 4 2.07 -12.90 20.77
N THR A 5 0.92 -12.23 20.82
CA THR A 5 -0.07 -12.22 19.75
C THR A 5 -0.15 -10.82 19.21
N PHE A 6 -0.20 -10.69 17.88
CA PHE A 6 -0.45 -9.41 17.23
C PHE A 6 -1.78 -8.77 17.71
N PRO A 7 -1.93 -7.44 17.60
CA PRO A 7 -3.23 -6.78 17.72
C PRO A 7 -4.26 -7.37 16.72
N PRO A 8 -5.56 -7.01 16.80
CA PRO A 8 -6.57 -7.48 15.84
C PRO A 8 -6.07 -7.33 14.40
N ALA A 9 -6.03 -8.45 13.68
CA ALA A 9 -5.40 -8.55 12.38
C ALA A 9 -6.15 -9.55 11.49
N LEU A 10 -5.99 -9.41 10.17
CA LEU A 10 -6.47 -10.41 9.23
C LEU A 10 -5.35 -11.43 8.96
N PRO A 11 -5.47 -12.68 9.45
CA PRO A 11 -4.48 -13.71 9.18
C PRO A 11 -4.63 -14.22 7.74
N LEU A 12 -3.52 -14.22 7.01
CA LEU A 12 -3.39 -14.80 5.68
C LEU A 12 -2.36 -15.93 5.70
N PRO A 13 -2.66 -17.09 5.08
CA PRO A 13 -1.63 -18.11 4.90
C PRO A 13 -0.51 -17.56 4.01
N ILE A 14 0.72 -18.00 4.26
CA ILE A 14 1.87 -17.77 3.37
C ILE A 14 2.09 -19.06 2.57
N PRO A 15 1.62 -19.15 1.31
CA PRO A 15 1.86 -20.30 0.46
C PRO A 15 3.35 -20.60 0.31
N GLN A 16 3.69 -21.89 0.16
CA GLN A 16 5.07 -22.31 -0.08
C GLN A 16 5.68 -21.63 -1.32
N SER A 17 4.86 -21.35 -2.35
CA SER A 17 5.31 -20.62 -3.54
C SER A 17 5.79 -19.19 -3.25
N ILE A 18 5.20 -18.51 -2.27
CA ILE A 18 5.66 -17.19 -1.80
C ILE A 18 7.01 -17.35 -1.10
N ILE A 19 7.12 -18.32 -0.19
CA ILE A 19 8.36 -18.60 0.55
C ILE A 19 9.50 -18.91 -0.42
N ASP A 20 9.26 -19.80 -1.38
CA ASP A 20 10.26 -20.20 -2.37
C ASP A 20 10.72 -19.03 -3.23
N ARG A 21 9.78 -18.14 -3.63
CA ARG A 21 10.11 -16.94 -4.41
C ARG A 21 10.93 -15.95 -3.58
N ALA A 22 10.52 -15.65 -2.35
CA ALA A 22 11.27 -14.77 -1.45
C ALA A 22 12.68 -15.31 -1.14
N LEU A 23 12.81 -16.62 -0.94
CA LEU A 23 14.11 -17.27 -0.75
C LEU A 23 15.00 -17.16 -2.00
N ARG A 24 14.45 -17.32 -3.21
CA ARG A 24 15.23 -17.14 -4.44
C ARG A 24 15.79 -15.72 -4.55
N LEU A 25 14.97 -14.71 -4.25
CA LEU A 25 15.41 -13.31 -4.25
C LEU A 25 16.49 -13.05 -3.20
N ALA A 26 16.34 -13.58 -1.99
CA ALA A 26 17.28 -13.38 -0.90
C ALA A 26 18.62 -14.12 -1.08
N ARG A 27 18.62 -15.30 -1.71
CA ARG A 27 19.82 -16.15 -1.87
C ARG A 27 20.89 -15.54 -2.77
N VAL A 28 20.50 -14.68 -3.70
CA VAL A 28 21.45 -13.98 -4.60
C VAL A 28 22.00 -12.70 -3.97
N GLN A 29 21.56 -12.35 -2.76
CA GLN A 29 21.99 -11.16 -2.05
C GLN A 29 23.14 -11.46 -1.08
N PRO A 30 23.99 -10.47 -0.78
CA PRO A 30 24.94 -10.57 0.32
C PRO A 30 24.25 -10.88 1.66
N PRO A 31 24.94 -11.53 2.62
CA PRO A 31 24.37 -11.83 3.93
C PRO A 31 23.80 -10.61 4.67
N ALA A 32 24.39 -9.43 4.45
CA ALA A 32 23.96 -8.18 5.08
C ALA A 32 22.57 -7.69 4.61
N THR A 33 22.08 -8.11 3.44
CA THR A 33 20.81 -7.64 2.87
C THR A 33 19.80 -8.77 2.63
N SER A 34 20.22 -10.02 2.69
CA SER A 34 19.39 -11.19 2.37
C SER A 34 18.12 -11.30 3.22
N VAL A 35 18.22 -11.09 4.54
CA VAL A 35 17.07 -11.15 5.47
C VAL A 35 16.06 -10.06 5.15
N ARG A 36 16.53 -8.85 4.84
CA ARG A 36 15.68 -7.71 4.46
C ARG A 36 14.95 -7.99 3.14
N VAL A 37 15.67 -8.41 2.11
CA VAL A 37 15.08 -8.75 0.80
C VAL A 37 14.06 -9.87 0.94
N TYR A 38 14.35 -10.88 1.76
CA TYR A 38 13.38 -11.93 2.08
C TYR A 38 12.10 -11.35 2.69
N ARG A 39 12.20 -10.52 3.74
CA ARG A 39 11.04 -9.92 4.41
C ARG A 39 10.23 -9.02 3.48
N ASN A 40 10.89 -8.15 2.71
CA ASN A 40 10.23 -7.26 1.74
C ASN A 40 9.49 -8.08 0.69
N ALA A 41 10.10 -9.14 0.16
CA ALA A 41 9.44 -10.02 -0.79
C ALA A 41 8.23 -10.75 -0.19
N ILE A 42 8.32 -11.27 1.05
CA ILE A 42 7.17 -11.88 1.74
C ILE A 42 6.02 -10.87 1.89
N ALA A 43 6.33 -9.62 2.27
CA ALA A 43 5.32 -8.59 2.45
C ALA A 43 4.59 -8.27 1.14
N VAL A 44 5.35 -7.98 0.08
CA VAL A 44 4.81 -7.62 -1.24
C VAL A 44 4.00 -8.77 -1.84
N LEU A 45 4.51 -10.01 -1.76
CA LEU A 45 3.81 -11.16 -2.34
C LEU A 45 2.54 -11.52 -1.56
N THR A 46 2.56 -11.40 -0.23
CA THR A 46 1.35 -11.57 0.60
C THR A 46 0.31 -10.51 0.26
N MET A 47 0.70 -9.24 0.21
CA MET A 47 -0.21 -8.16 -0.15
C MET A 47 -0.70 -8.24 -1.58
N SER A 48 0.12 -8.73 -2.50
CA SER A 48 -0.30 -9.02 -3.87
C SER A 48 -1.42 -10.04 -3.92
N ASN A 49 -1.33 -11.12 -3.14
CA ASN A 49 -2.42 -12.09 -3.06
C ASN A 49 -3.67 -11.48 -2.45
N TYR A 50 -3.55 -10.73 -1.35
CA TYR A 50 -4.67 -10.02 -0.74
C TYR A 50 -5.37 -9.09 -1.73
N CYS A 51 -4.62 -8.21 -2.40
CA CYS A 51 -5.19 -7.22 -3.32
C CYS A 51 -5.88 -7.90 -4.52
N ARG A 52 -5.32 -8.99 -5.06
CA ARG A 52 -5.99 -9.79 -6.10
C ARG A 52 -7.30 -10.40 -5.63
N MET A 53 -7.34 -10.94 -4.40
CA MET A 53 -8.59 -11.48 -3.83
C MET A 53 -9.65 -10.38 -3.67
N MET A 54 -9.23 -9.14 -3.41
CA MET A 54 -10.10 -7.98 -3.32
C MET A 54 -10.45 -7.35 -4.68
N GLY A 55 -9.95 -7.91 -5.79
CA GLY A 55 -10.29 -7.47 -7.15
C GLY A 55 -9.45 -6.30 -7.68
N PHE A 56 -8.31 -5.97 -7.07
CA PHE A 56 -7.42 -4.93 -7.57
C PHE A 56 -6.42 -5.47 -8.59
N ASP A 57 -6.21 -4.70 -9.66
CA ASP A 57 -5.18 -4.94 -10.66
C ASP A 57 -3.80 -4.48 -10.17
N LEU A 58 -2.77 -5.27 -10.46
CA LEU A 58 -1.40 -5.08 -9.96
C LEU A 58 -0.39 -5.04 -11.09
N ASP A 59 0.64 -4.23 -10.91
CA ASP A 59 1.88 -4.30 -11.70
C ASP A 59 3.01 -4.83 -10.79
N LEU A 60 3.30 -6.12 -10.92
CA LEU A 60 4.39 -6.75 -10.18
C LEU A 60 5.76 -6.51 -10.82
N GLU A 61 5.81 -6.14 -12.09
CA GLU A 61 7.07 -5.85 -12.78
C GLU A 61 7.61 -4.47 -12.35
N ALA A 62 6.70 -3.54 -12.04
CA ALA A 62 7.04 -2.24 -11.47
C ALA A 62 7.39 -2.27 -9.96
N SER A 63 7.38 -3.45 -9.32
CA SER A 63 7.76 -3.59 -7.90
C SER A 63 9.27 -3.77 -7.76
N ASP A 64 9.94 -2.72 -7.30
CA ASP A 64 11.38 -2.71 -6.99
C ASP A 64 11.78 -3.82 -6.01
N ALA A 65 10.89 -4.15 -5.08
CA ALA A 65 11.11 -5.20 -4.08
C ALA A 65 11.29 -6.60 -4.68
N LEU A 66 10.85 -6.80 -5.92
CA LEU A 66 10.91 -8.07 -6.64
C LEU A 66 12.03 -8.11 -7.69
N ASP A 67 12.78 -7.02 -7.86
CA ASP A 67 13.99 -6.96 -8.68
C ASP A 67 15.23 -7.29 -7.81
N PRO A 68 15.95 -8.38 -8.11
CA PRO A 68 17.19 -8.73 -7.42
C PRO A 68 18.26 -7.62 -7.43
N ALA A 69 18.36 -6.83 -8.51
CA ALA A 69 19.36 -5.77 -8.61
C ALA A 69 19.04 -4.60 -7.67
N VAL A 70 17.75 -4.28 -7.52
CA VAL A 70 17.28 -3.19 -6.66
C VAL A 70 17.35 -3.57 -5.18
N GLY A 71 17.03 -4.82 -4.83
CA GLY A 71 17.07 -5.31 -3.44
C GLY A 71 18.43 -5.17 -2.74
N LEU A 72 19.53 -5.05 -3.49
CA LEU A 72 20.86 -4.76 -2.96
C LEU A 72 20.97 -3.34 -2.40
N THR A 73 20.40 -2.36 -3.12
CA THR A 73 20.66 -0.93 -2.92
C THR A 73 19.50 -0.18 -2.28
N LEU A 74 18.28 -0.71 -2.38
CA LEU A 74 17.07 -0.07 -1.89
C LEU A 74 16.35 -0.96 -0.88
N ASP A 75 16.09 -0.40 0.30
CA ASP A 75 15.12 -0.97 1.24
C ASP A 75 13.74 -0.44 0.89
N THR A 76 13.05 -1.13 0.00
CA THR A 76 11.64 -0.90 -0.30
C THR A 76 10.93 -2.23 -0.48
N ALA A 77 9.66 -2.22 -0.12
CA ALA A 77 8.71 -3.29 -0.25
C ALA A 77 7.46 -2.74 -0.94
N ASN A 78 7.66 -2.05 -2.07
CA ASN A 78 6.58 -1.43 -2.80
C ASN A 78 5.75 -2.46 -3.60
N LEU A 79 4.45 -2.25 -3.66
CA LEU A 79 3.52 -2.96 -4.54
C LEU A 79 2.76 -1.92 -5.36
N VAL A 80 2.80 -2.01 -6.69
CA VAL A 80 2.12 -1.06 -7.57
C VAL A 80 0.72 -1.56 -7.89
N LEU A 81 -0.27 -0.73 -7.56
CA LEU A 81 -1.69 -0.94 -7.87
C LEU A 81 -2.06 -0.09 -9.09
N THR A 82 -2.60 -0.72 -10.13
CA THR A 82 -3.01 -0.02 -11.36
C THR A 82 -4.08 1.02 -11.04
N GLY A 83 -3.95 2.23 -11.58
CA GLY A 83 -4.90 3.34 -11.33
C GLY A 83 -4.79 4.00 -9.94
N ILE A 84 -4.08 3.40 -8.98
CA ILE A 84 -3.97 3.91 -7.60
C ILE A 84 -2.53 4.37 -7.27
N GLY A 85 -1.50 3.66 -7.71
CA GLY A 85 -0.09 3.94 -7.41
C GLY A 85 0.55 2.93 -6.47
N ALA A 86 1.75 3.24 -5.98
CA ALA A 86 2.53 2.32 -5.14
C ALA A 86 2.10 2.36 -3.68
N ILE A 87 1.89 1.20 -3.05
CA ILE A 87 1.80 1.06 -1.60
C ILE A 87 3.11 0.49 -1.05
N GLU A 88 3.48 0.80 0.19
CA GLU A 88 4.65 0.24 0.85
C GLU A 88 4.22 -0.83 1.87
N CYS A 89 4.73 -2.05 1.74
CA CYS A 89 4.34 -3.19 2.58
C CYS A 89 5.47 -3.54 3.56
N ARG A 90 5.33 -3.24 4.85
CA ARG A 90 6.41 -3.46 5.83
C ARG A 90 6.07 -4.56 6.82
N THR A 91 7.08 -5.34 7.18
CA THR A 91 6.93 -6.43 8.15
C THR A 91 7.33 -5.99 9.54
N VAL A 92 6.63 -6.48 10.55
CA VAL A 92 7.04 -6.42 11.96
C VAL A 92 7.00 -7.81 12.60
N THR A 93 7.77 -8.02 13.67
CA THR A 93 7.68 -9.20 14.53
C THR A 93 6.72 -8.95 15.69
N THR A 94 6.41 -9.99 16.46
CA THR A 94 5.47 -9.94 17.58
C THR A 94 5.91 -9.04 18.74
N ASP A 95 7.20 -8.71 18.80
CA ASP A 95 7.80 -7.90 19.88
C ASP A 95 7.87 -6.41 19.53
N GLU A 96 7.59 -6.05 18.28
CA GLU A 96 7.67 -4.67 17.78
C GLU A 96 6.32 -3.95 17.98
N ILE A 97 6.38 -2.73 18.52
CA ILE A 97 5.21 -1.85 18.73
C ILE A 97 5.08 -0.74 17.68
N GLN A 98 6.07 -0.63 16.79
CA GLN A 98 6.15 0.35 15.73
C GLN A 98 6.88 -0.25 14.54
N CYS A 99 6.56 0.26 13.34
CA CYS A 99 7.17 -0.16 12.10
C CYS A 99 8.10 0.94 11.57
N GLU A 100 9.35 0.59 11.27
CA GLU A 100 10.29 1.50 10.64
C GLU A 100 10.12 1.54 9.12
N ILE A 101 10.08 2.76 8.59
CA ILE A 101 9.90 3.06 7.18
C ILE A 101 11.20 3.69 6.66
N PRO A 102 11.90 3.04 5.71
CA PRO A 102 13.11 3.59 5.14
C PRO A 102 12.87 4.97 4.52
N PRO A 103 13.83 5.93 4.61
CA PRO A 103 13.60 7.29 4.12
C PRO A 103 13.13 7.41 2.67
N LYS A 104 13.65 6.54 1.79
CA LYS A 104 13.24 6.49 0.37
C LYS A 104 11.85 5.91 0.16
N ALA A 105 11.33 5.16 1.12
CA ALA A 105 10.00 4.58 1.09
C ALA A 105 8.93 5.54 1.64
N CYS A 106 9.31 6.68 2.24
CA CYS A 106 8.36 7.66 2.81
C CYS A 106 7.71 8.60 1.79
N CYS A 107 8.15 8.58 0.54
CA CYS A 107 7.66 9.48 -0.50
C CYS A 107 6.93 8.71 -1.59
N ASP A 108 5.92 9.34 -2.17
CA ASP A 108 5.17 8.80 -3.31
C ASP A 108 4.61 7.39 -3.05
N ARG A 109 3.93 7.26 -1.91
CA ARG A 109 3.17 6.05 -1.53
C ARG A 109 1.71 6.41 -1.34
N ALA A 110 0.85 5.63 -1.97
CA ALA A 110 -0.60 5.69 -1.80
C ALA A 110 -1.02 5.19 -0.41
N ALA A 111 -0.27 4.26 0.18
CA ALA A 111 -0.48 3.80 1.56
C ALA A 111 0.75 3.05 2.09
N TYR A 112 0.77 2.84 3.39
CA TYR A 112 1.71 2.01 4.14
C TYR A 112 0.94 0.90 4.83
N VAL A 113 1.24 -0.36 4.51
CA VAL A 113 0.57 -1.53 5.09
C VAL A 113 1.55 -2.26 5.98
N VAL A 114 1.13 -2.58 7.20
CA VAL A 114 1.97 -3.28 8.18
C VAL A 114 1.51 -4.72 8.35
N ILE A 115 2.47 -5.63 8.30
CA ILE A 115 2.27 -7.07 8.29
C ILE A 115 3.06 -7.71 9.42
N GLY A 116 2.37 -8.33 10.35
CA GLY A 116 2.99 -9.14 11.40
C GLY A 116 3.45 -10.48 10.84
N LEU A 117 4.74 -10.78 10.96
CA LEU A 117 5.30 -12.10 10.68
C LEU A 117 5.69 -12.79 12.00
N ASP A 118 5.05 -13.91 12.30
CA ASP A 118 5.52 -14.83 13.34
C ASP A 118 6.44 -15.87 12.70
N PRO A 119 7.74 -15.92 13.06
CA PRO A 119 8.70 -16.89 12.53
C PRO A 119 8.29 -18.36 12.71
N ASN A 120 7.44 -18.64 13.70
CA ASN A 120 6.97 -19.99 14.00
C ASN A 120 5.68 -20.35 13.24
N SER A 121 5.08 -19.40 12.54
CA SER A 121 3.84 -19.59 11.80
C SER A 121 4.09 -19.46 10.29
N ARG A 122 3.30 -20.18 9.49
CA ARG A 122 3.20 -19.94 8.04
C ARG A 122 2.07 -18.94 7.73
N GLN A 123 1.94 -17.92 8.57
CA GLN A 123 0.88 -16.93 8.47
C GLN A 123 1.47 -15.51 8.52
N ALA A 124 0.90 -14.65 7.70
CA ALA A 124 1.11 -13.22 7.72
C ALA A 124 -0.13 -12.58 8.30
N ASN A 125 0.03 -11.70 9.29
CA ASN A 125 -1.07 -11.02 9.94
C ASN A 125 -1.13 -9.59 9.41
N LEU A 126 -2.13 -9.27 8.59
CA LEU A 126 -2.32 -7.89 8.14
C LEU A 126 -2.84 -7.06 9.32
N LEU A 127 -1.98 -6.23 9.89
CA LEU A 127 -2.28 -5.48 11.12
C LEU A 127 -3.11 -4.24 10.85
N GLY A 128 -2.99 -3.68 9.64
CA GLY A 128 -3.67 -2.46 9.24
C GLY A 128 -2.81 -1.62 8.31
N PHE A 129 -3.26 -0.39 8.07
CA PHE A 129 -2.61 0.52 7.13
C PHE A 129 -2.60 1.98 7.62
N ALA A 130 -1.79 2.81 6.98
CA ALA A 130 -1.83 4.26 7.13
C ALA A 130 -1.70 4.93 5.77
N ALA A 131 -2.41 6.04 5.57
CA ALA A 131 -2.31 6.83 4.35
C ALA A 131 -0.98 7.60 4.24
N THR A 132 -0.40 7.98 5.39
CA THR A 132 0.83 8.77 5.46
C THR A 132 1.69 8.30 6.63
N VAL A 133 2.98 8.58 6.56
CA VAL A 133 3.96 8.31 7.60
C VAL A 133 4.63 9.61 8.00
N ARG A 134 4.93 9.76 9.29
CA ARG A 134 5.70 10.88 9.85
C ARG A 134 6.96 10.33 10.48
N ASP A 135 8.06 11.07 10.36
CA ASP A 135 9.32 10.78 11.06
C ASP A 135 9.86 9.35 10.85
N TYR A 136 9.63 8.76 9.68
CA TYR A 136 10.13 7.42 9.30
C TYR A 136 9.63 6.27 10.17
N VAL A 137 8.61 6.49 11.02
CA VAL A 137 8.10 5.51 11.96
C VAL A 137 6.57 5.49 11.92
N LEU A 138 6.01 4.28 11.95
CA LEU A 138 4.57 4.06 12.00
C LEU A 138 4.21 3.26 13.26
N PRO A 139 3.72 3.91 14.33
CA PRO A 139 3.25 3.21 15.52
C PRO A 139 2.08 2.28 15.20
N LEU A 140 2.11 1.03 15.68
CA LEU A 140 1.06 0.05 15.35
C LEU A 140 -0.32 0.47 15.87
N GLY A 141 -0.36 1.21 16.99
CA GLY A 141 -1.61 1.76 17.53
C GLY A 141 -2.25 2.88 16.71
N GLN A 142 -1.59 3.35 15.64
CA GLN A 142 -2.12 4.37 14.73
C GLN A 142 -2.59 3.80 13.38
N LEU A 143 -2.52 2.48 13.21
CA LEU A 143 -3.00 1.82 12.01
C LEU A 143 -4.52 1.88 11.92
N GLN A 144 -5.00 2.24 10.74
CA GLN A 144 -6.39 2.04 10.36
C GLN A 144 -6.65 0.55 10.14
N SER A 145 -7.89 0.11 10.39
CA SER A 145 -8.28 -1.29 10.24
C SER A 145 -7.99 -1.78 8.83
N ILE A 146 -7.50 -3.01 8.71
CA ILE A 146 -7.32 -3.64 7.39
C ILE A 146 -8.66 -3.83 6.65
N ASP A 147 -9.78 -3.90 7.37
CA ASP A 147 -11.12 -4.02 6.78
C ASP A 147 -11.49 -2.76 5.97
N ASP A 148 -11.00 -1.59 6.36
CA ASP A 148 -11.26 -0.31 5.69
C ASP A 148 -10.35 -0.09 4.46
N PHE A 149 -9.35 -0.95 4.26
CA PHE A 149 -8.31 -0.74 3.26
C PHE A 149 -8.85 -0.79 1.83
N GLY A 150 -9.75 -1.75 1.52
CA GLY A 150 -10.37 -1.82 0.19
C GLY A 150 -11.19 -0.58 -0.16
N ALA A 151 -11.99 -0.09 0.78
CA ALA A 151 -12.77 1.14 0.60
C ALA A 151 -11.87 2.38 0.48
N TYR A 152 -10.74 2.40 1.20
CA TYR A 152 -9.72 3.43 1.04
C TYR A 152 -9.11 3.43 -0.36
N LEU A 153 -8.68 2.27 -0.86
CA LEU A 153 -8.10 2.12 -2.20
C LEU A 153 -9.08 2.56 -3.31
N LEU A 154 -10.35 2.16 -3.22
CA LEU A 154 -11.38 2.56 -4.18
C LEU A 154 -11.61 4.08 -4.22
N ARG A 155 -11.55 4.75 -3.06
CA ARG A 155 -11.63 6.22 -3.00
C ARG A 155 -10.44 6.87 -3.71
N LEU A 156 -9.23 6.33 -3.53
CA LEU A 156 -8.04 6.84 -4.23
C LEU A 156 -8.16 6.68 -5.74
N GLU A 157 -8.58 5.50 -6.19
CA GLU A 157 -8.78 5.22 -7.61
C GLU A 157 -9.77 6.20 -8.25
N THR A 158 -10.93 6.39 -7.61
CA THR A 158 -11.97 7.32 -8.07
C THR A 158 -11.45 8.76 -8.11
N SER A 159 -10.67 9.17 -7.11
CA SER A 159 -10.10 10.53 -7.04
C SER A 159 -9.09 10.81 -8.16
N LYS A 160 -8.34 9.79 -8.60
CA LYS A 160 -7.38 9.89 -9.72
C LYS A 160 -8.05 9.87 -11.08
N GLN A 161 -9.19 9.20 -11.19
CA GLN A 161 -10.02 9.22 -12.41
C GLN A 161 -10.83 10.52 -12.55
N ALA A 162 -11.02 11.27 -11.46
CA ALA A 162 -11.67 12.57 -11.52
C ALA A 162 -10.86 13.52 -12.40
N ARG A 163 -11.47 13.97 -13.51
CA ARG A 163 -10.85 14.97 -14.38
C ARG A 163 -10.71 16.27 -13.59
N PRO A 164 -9.51 16.87 -13.50
CA PRO A 164 -9.35 18.18 -12.87
C PRO A 164 -10.29 19.18 -13.57
N VAL A 165 -11.19 19.79 -12.80
CA VAL A 165 -11.99 20.90 -13.32
C VAL A 165 -11.07 22.11 -13.43
N ALA A 166 -10.93 22.63 -14.65
CA ALA A 166 -10.17 23.85 -14.88
C ALA A 166 -10.99 25.05 -14.40
N LEU A 167 -11.01 25.30 -13.09
CA LEU A 167 -11.81 26.37 -12.48
C LEU A 167 -11.51 27.77 -13.07
N TRP A 168 -10.32 27.99 -13.61
CA TRP A 168 -10.02 29.24 -14.31
C TRP A 168 -10.82 29.42 -15.61
N GLN A 169 -11.25 28.33 -16.26
CA GLN A 169 -12.09 28.38 -17.46
C GLN A 169 -13.51 28.87 -17.14
N TRP A 170 -14.02 28.61 -15.93
CA TRP A 170 -15.29 29.17 -15.46
C TRP A 170 -15.29 30.68 -15.45
N PHE A 171 -14.21 31.31 -14.99
CA PHE A 171 -14.04 32.77 -15.06
C PHE A 171 -14.05 33.31 -16.50
N LYS A 172 -13.82 32.45 -17.51
CA LYS A 172 -13.89 32.78 -18.93
C LYS A 172 -15.16 32.29 -19.62
N GLY A 173 -16.16 31.82 -18.87
CA GLY A 173 -17.41 31.28 -19.41
C GLY A 173 -17.28 29.89 -20.04
N GLY A 174 -16.19 29.16 -19.79
CA GLY A 174 -15.99 27.79 -20.25
C GLY A 174 -16.44 26.77 -19.21
N PHE A 175 -17.49 26.00 -19.52
CA PHE A 175 -18.07 25.00 -18.62
C PHE A 175 -17.90 23.59 -19.17
N GLN A 176 -17.54 22.64 -18.31
CA GLN A 176 -17.45 21.23 -18.65
C GLN A 176 -18.84 20.57 -18.64
N GLN A 177 -19.01 19.49 -19.39
CA GLN A 177 -20.27 18.77 -19.49
C GLN A 177 -20.79 18.34 -18.09
N GLY A 178 -22.06 18.66 -17.80
CA GLY A 178 -22.68 18.41 -16.49
C GLY A 178 -22.62 19.59 -15.50
N TRP A 179 -21.94 20.68 -15.86
CA TRP A 179 -21.93 21.93 -15.10
C TRP A 179 -22.71 23.02 -15.85
N GLN A 180 -23.45 23.85 -15.12
CA GLN A 180 -24.28 24.94 -15.67
C GLN A 180 -23.80 26.30 -15.17
N ASN A 181 -24.08 27.35 -15.96
CA ASN A 181 -23.90 28.72 -15.52
C ASN A 181 -24.99 29.08 -14.49
N LEU A 182 -24.59 29.70 -13.37
CA LEU A 182 -25.52 30.18 -12.34
C LEU A 182 -26.46 31.27 -12.87
N GLU A 183 -25.98 32.14 -13.75
CA GLU A 183 -26.78 33.23 -14.33
C GLU A 183 -27.93 32.67 -15.19
N GLU A 184 -27.64 31.68 -16.04
CA GLU A 184 -28.66 30.97 -16.84
C GLU A 184 -29.68 30.22 -15.96
N TRP A 185 -29.25 29.73 -14.80
CA TRP A 185 -30.14 29.03 -13.87
C TRP A 185 -31.13 29.97 -13.18
N PHE A 186 -30.69 31.17 -12.78
CA PHE A 186 -31.58 32.19 -12.21
C PHE A 186 -32.57 32.73 -13.24
N ASP A 187 -32.18 32.85 -14.51
CA ASP A 187 -33.07 33.27 -15.59
C ASP A 187 -34.17 32.23 -15.91
N GLN A 188 -33.90 30.93 -15.70
CA GLN A 188 -34.87 29.86 -15.91
C GLN A 188 -35.80 29.64 -14.71
N ALA A 189 -35.37 29.98 -13.49
CA ALA A 189 -36.16 29.81 -12.27
C ALA A 189 -37.10 31.00 -11.95
N GLY A 190 -36.94 32.11 -12.67
CA GLY A 190 -37.73 33.35 -12.49
C GLY A 190 -38.83 33.58 -13.54
N GLY A 191 -39.11 32.60 -14.42
CA GLY A 191 -40.12 32.68 -15.48
C GLY A 191 -41.41 31.94 -15.15
#